data_AF-A0A7G9LMA7-F1
#
_entry.id   AF-A0A7G9LMA7-F1
#
_cell.length_a   1.000
_cell.length_b   1.000
_cell.length_c   1.000
_cell.angle_alpha   90.00
_cell.angle_beta   90.00
_cell.angle_gamma   90.00
#
_symmetry.space_group_name_H-M   'P 1'
#
loop_
_entity.id
_entity.type
_entity.pdbx_description
1 polymer ?
#
loop_
_entity_poly.entity_id
_entity_poly.type
_entity_poly.pdbx_seq_one_letter_code
_entity_poly.pdbx_strand_id
1 'polypeptide(L)'
;MKKIIFGMAISLAFLLSGCSENELEKQGKEAFKQNVEIDFDKAKKEALKTFSNEQIQKWIDEDPRIKEIEKSYIEYNNKKNKHIDFSKFDWSLKPDDKVKK
;
A
#
# COMPACT_ATOMS: atom_id res chain seq x y z
N MET A 1 27.84 -18.51 0.43
CA MET A 1 26.63 -17.96 -0.23
C MET A 1 26.04 -16.88 0.68
N LYS A 2 26.13 -15.61 0.26
CA LYS A 2 25.81 -14.44 1.07
C LYS A 2 24.30 -14.18 0.96
N LYS A 3 23.53 -14.50 2.00
CA LYS A 3 22.10 -14.16 2.08
C LYS A 3 22.00 -12.71 2.54
N ILE A 4 21.76 -11.79 1.60
CA ILE A 4 21.44 -10.39 1.94
C ILE A 4 19.97 -10.40 2.35
N ILE A 5 19.74 -10.42 3.67
CA ILE A 5 18.42 -10.15 4.23
C ILE A 5 18.24 -8.64 4.09
N PHE A 6 17.42 -8.20 3.13
CA PHE A 6 16.91 -6.83 3.07
C PHE A 6 15.92 -6.62 4.22
N GLY A 7 16.43 -6.70 5.46
CA GLY A 7 15.77 -6.13 6.62
C GLY A 7 16.02 -4.64 6.53
N MET A 8 15.08 -3.90 5.96
CA MET A 8 15.07 -2.44 6.04
C MET A 8 15.12 -2.07 7.53
N ALA A 9 16.30 -1.72 8.00
CA ALA A 9 16.50 -1.06 9.28
C ALA A 9 15.86 0.31 9.17
N ILE A 10 14.54 0.40 9.39
CA ILE A 10 13.86 1.66 9.71
C ILE A 10 14.24 1.97 11.16
N SER A 11 15.52 2.24 11.35
CA SER A 11 16.13 2.77 12.56
C SER A 11 16.61 4.16 12.21
N LEU A 12 15.71 5.02 11.75
CA LEU A 12 16.01 6.45 11.61
C LEU A 12 15.36 7.20 12.78
N ALA A 13 16.13 7.25 13.86
CA ALA A 13 16.36 8.49 14.60
C ALA A 13 15.14 9.34 15.00
N PHE A 14 14.17 8.74 15.71
CA PHE A 14 13.21 9.48 16.54
C PHE A 14 13.85 10.22 17.75
N LEU A 15 15.18 10.28 17.84
CA LEU A 15 15.93 10.64 19.05
C LEU A 15 17.08 11.63 18.80
N LEU A 16 16.94 12.56 17.85
CA LEU A 16 17.78 13.76 17.84
C LEU A 16 16.89 15.00 17.90
N SER A 17 16.54 15.31 19.15
CA SER A 17 16.10 16.61 19.64
C SER A 17 16.76 17.78 18.89
N GLY A 18 15.99 18.52 18.09
CA GLY A 18 16.44 19.79 17.53
C GLY A 18 15.94 20.17 16.13
N CYS A 19 15.21 19.32 15.40
CA CYS A 19 14.66 19.71 14.11
C CYS A 19 13.40 20.56 14.28
N SER A 20 13.40 21.76 13.70
CA SER A 20 12.19 22.60 13.59
C SER A 20 11.02 21.79 13.01
N GLU A 21 9.77 22.09 13.40
CA GLU A 21 8.56 21.37 12.93
C GLU A 21 8.56 21.15 11.40
N ASN A 22 9.08 22.13 10.66
CA ASN A 22 9.15 22.14 9.20
C ASN A 22 10.09 21.07 8.60
N GLU A 23 11.16 20.72 9.31
CA GLU A 23 12.15 19.76 8.84
C GLU A 23 11.74 18.31 9.14
N LEU A 24 11.06 18.10 10.28
CA LEU A 24 10.44 16.82 10.62
C LEU A 24 9.29 16.48 9.66
N GLU A 25 8.46 17.46 9.29
CA GLU A 25 7.42 17.28 8.28
C GLU A 25 8.01 16.89 6.92
N LYS A 26 9.09 17.57 6.50
CA LYS A 26 9.75 17.29 5.21
C LYS A 26 10.35 15.89 5.15
N GLN A 27 11.04 15.46 6.20
CA GLN A 27 11.59 14.11 6.30
C GLN A 27 10.48 13.05 6.37
N GLY A 28 9.44 13.30 7.17
CA GLY A 28 8.28 12.42 7.28
C GLY A 28 7.58 12.22 5.94
N LYS A 29 7.42 13.31 5.18
CA LYS A 29 6.87 13.27 3.82
C LYS A 29 7.73 12.43 2.89
N GLU A 30 9.04 12.65 2.82
CA GLU A 30 9.93 11.87 1.95
C GLU A 30 9.93 10.37 2.29
N ALA A 31 9.99 10.05 3.60
CA ALA A 31 9.90 8.68 4.07
C ALA A 31 8.55 8.05 3.70
N PHE A 32 7.44 8.79 3.84
CA PHE A 32 6.12 8.33 3.42
C PHE A 32 6.08 8.03 1.92
N LYS A 33 6.60 8.94 1.07
CA LYS A 33 6.64 8.73 -0.40
C LYS A 33 7.38 7.45 -0.79
N GLN A 34 8.56 7.21 -0.21
CA GLN A 34 9.35 6.02 -0.51
C GLN A 34 8.66 4.72 -0.08
N ASN A 35 8.01 4.72 1.09
CA ASN A 35 7.35 3.52 1.60
C ASN A 35 6.01 3.24 0.90
N VAL A 36 5.31 4.26 0.41
CA VAL A 36 4.05 4.10 -0.34
C VAL A 36 4.24 3.26 -1.61
N GLU A 37 5.38 3.38 -2.30
CA GLU A 37 5.66 2.58 -3.49
C GLU A 37 5.86 1.09 -3.18
N ILE A 38 6.20 0.76 -1.92
CA ILE A 38 6.43 -0.61 -1.47
C ILE A 38 5.14 -1.20 -0.90
N ASP A 39 4.54 -0.51 0.08
CA ASP A 39 3.31 -0.93 0.76
C ASP A 39 2.57 0.30 1.30
N PHE A 40 1.47 0.65 0.62
CA PHE A 40 0.64 1.81 0.96
C PHE A 40 0.01 1.70 2.36
N ASP A 41 -0.49 0.52 2.74
CA ASP A 41 -1.19 0.33 4.01
C ASP A 41 -0.23 0.48 5.19
N LYS A 42 0.95 -0.15 5.07
CA LYS A 42 2.00 -0.04 6.08
C LYS A 42 2.54 1.38 6.17
N ALA A 43 2.80 2.04 5.03
CA ALA A 43 3.28 3.41 5.00
C ALA A 43 2.30 4.37 5.68
N LYS A 44 0.99 4.24 5.41
CA LYS A 44 -0.05 5.05 6.04
C LYS A 44 -0.14 4.81 7.53
N LYS A 45 -0.08 3.55 8.00
CA LYS A 45 -0.08 3.21 9.43
C LYS A 45 1.13 3.74 10.18
N GLU A 46 2.31 3.68 9.59
CA GLU A 46 3.53 4.22 10.20
C GLU A 46 3.49 5.75 10.26
N ALA A 47 3.08 6.42 9.19
CA ALA A 47 2.95 7.88 9.17
C ALA A 47 1.93 8.40 10.19
N LEU A 48 0.80 7.70 10.39
CA LEU A 48 -0.23 8.05 11.36
C LEU A 48 0.23 8.00 12.83
N LYS A 49 1.38 7.38 13.13
CA LYS A 49 1.96 7.41 14.48
C LYS A 49 2.51 8.79 14.84
N THR A 50 2.77 9.63 13.84
CA THR A 50 3.53 10.88 13.99
C THR A 50 2.80 12.07 13.40
N PHE A 51 2.09 11.86 12.29
CA PHE A 51 1.42 12.91 11.52
C PHE A 51 -0.09 12.69 11.54
N SER A 52 -0.85 13.79 11.41
CA SER A 52 -2.30 13.71 11.32
C SER A 52 -2.72 13.12 9.97
N ASN A 53 -3.93 12.54 9.94
CA ASN A 53 -4.50 12.04 8.70
C ASN A 53 -4.66 13.15 7.64
N GLU A 54 -4.93 14.39 8.07
CA GLU A 54 -5.03 15.56 7.18
C GLU A 54 -3.69 15.89 6.51
N GLN A 55 -2.58 15.85 7.27
CA GLN A 55 -1.24 16.07 6.72
C GLN A 55 -0.88 15.00 5.71
N ILE A 56 -1.15 13.72 6.03
CA ILE A 56 -0.88 12.60 5.14
C ILE A 56 -1.72 12.71 3.86
N GLN A 57 -3.00 13.05 3.98
CA GLN A 57 -3.87 13.22 2.82
C GLN A 57 -3.40 14.38 1.92
N LYS A 58 -2.94 15.48 2.51
CA LYS A 58 -2.32 16.58 1.77
C LYS A 58 -1.10 16.11 0.98
N TRP A 59 -0.22 15.30 1.57
CA TRP A 59 0.93 14.74 0.85
C TRP A 59 0.55 13.80 -0.29
N ILE A 60 -0.54 13.03 -0.11
CA ILE A 60 -1.10 12.17 -1.17
C ILE A 60 -1.65 13.02 -2.31
N ASP A 61 -2.40 14.09 -2.00
CA ASP A 61 -3.02 14.95 -2.99
C ASP A 61 -2.03 15.81 -3.78
N GLU A 62 -0.90 16.16 -3.16
CA GLU A 62 0.18 16.91 -3.80
C GLU A 62 0.99 16.08 -4.82
N ASP A 63 0.96 14.75 -4.73
CA ASP A 63 1.73 13.87 -5.61
C ASP A 63 0.81 12.99 -6.47
N PRO A 64 0.72 13.23 -7.80
CA PRO A 64 -0.22 12.51 -8.66
C PRO A 64 0.05 11.01 -8.71
N ARG A 65 1.30 10.57 -8.54
CA ARG A 65 1.68 9.14 -8.55
C ARG A 65 1.18 8.46 -7.28
N ILE A 66 1.36 9.08 -6.11
CA ILE A 66 0.87 8.55 -4.84
C ILE A 66 -0.66 8.51 -4.80
N LYS A 67 -1.31 9.53 -5.36
CA LYS A 67 -2.77 9.57 -5.52
C LYS A 67 -3.31 8.41 -6.35
N GLU A 68 -2.60 8.03 -7.42
CA GLU A 68 -2.96 6.87 -8.23
C GLU A 68 -2.79 5.55 -7.47
N ILE A 69 -1.74 5.44 -6.65
CA ILE A 69 -1.52 4.29 -5.76
C ILE A 69 -2.66 4.17 -4.74
N GLU A 70 -3.10 5.28 -4.12
CA GLU A 70 -4.25 5.28 -3.20
C GLU A 70 -5.52 4.78 -3.89
N LYS A 71 -5.84 5.30 -5.08
CA LYS A 71 -7.01 4.84 -5.86
C LYS A 71 -6.93 3.35 -6.16
N SER A 72 -5.77 2.87 -6.61
CA SER A 72 -5.53 1.46 -6.92
C SER A 72 -5.70 0.58 -5.68
N TYR A 73 -5.22 1.04 -4.53
CA TYR A 73 -5.37 0.36 -3.25
C TYR A 73 -6.85 0.27 -2.83
N ILE A 74 -7.61 1.36 -2.94
CA ILE A 74 -9.05 1.38 -2.66
C ILE A 74 -9.79 0.42 -3.60
N GLU A 75 -9.47 0.43 -4.89
CA GLU A 75 -10.09 -0.45 -5.87
C GLU A 75 -9.80 -1.93 -5.58
N TYR A 76 -8.56 -2.26 -5.23
CA TYR A 76 -8.16 -3.60 -4.82
C TYR A 76 -8.94 -4.07 -3.58
N ASN A 77 -9.02 -3.23 -2.54
CA ASN A 77 -9.76 -3.57 -1.31
C ASN A 77 -11.28 -3.73 -1.57
N ASN A 78 -11.84 -2.89 -2.44
CA ASN A 78 -13.24 -3.02 -2.86
C ASN A 78 -13.49 -4.32 -3.63
N LYS A 79 -12.53 -4.79 -4.44
CA LYS A 79 -12.62 -6.08 -5.14
C LYS A 79 -12.41 -7.26 -4.20
N LYS A 80 -11.48 -7.16 -3.24
CA LYS A 80 -11.20 -8.22 -2.26
C LYS A 80 -12.42 -8.55 -1.38
N ASN A 81 -13.22 -7.54 -1.05
CA ASN A 81 -14.43 -7.73 -0.26
C ASN A 81 -15.65 -8.18 -1.07
N LYS A 82 -15.53 -8.32 -2.41
CA LYS A 82 -16.55 -8.95 -3.22
C LYS A 82 -16.27 -10.45 -3.25
N HIS A 83 -17.07 -11.22 -2.50
CA HIS A 83 -17.14 -12.67 -2.69
C HIS A 83 -17.48 -12.94 -4.17
N ILE A 84 -16.70 -13.83 -4.80
CA ILE A 84 -17.05 -14.34 -6.12
C ILE A 84 -18.36 -15.09 -5.96
N ASP A 85 -19.42 -14.58 -6.59
CA ASP A 85 -20.72 -15.20 -6.56
C ASP A 85 -20.74 -16.40 -7.52
N PHE A 86 -20.58 -17.61 -6.95
CA PHE A 86 -20.65 -18.86 -7.68
C PHE A 86 -22.09 -19.38 -7.86
N SER A 87 -23.12 -18.66 -7.38
CA SER A 87 -24.52 -19.11 -7.53
C SER A 87 -24.95 -19.26 -8.98
N LYS A 88 -24.34 -18.50 -9.89
CA LYS A 88 -24.55 -18.56 -11.34
C LYS A 88 -23.45 -19.35 -12.07
N PHE A 89 -22.49 -19.94 -11.35
CA PHE A 89 -21.44 -20.72 -11.98
C PHE A 89 -22.00 -22.10 -12.36
N ASP A 90 -22.22 -22.29 -13.65
CA ASP A 90 -22.66 -23.57 -14.19
C ASP A 90 -21.47 -24.55 -14.21
N TRP A 91 -21.45 -25.47 -13.25
CA TRP A 91 -20.47 -26.56 -13.14
C TRP A 91 -20.71 -27.68 -14.14
N SER A 92 -21.71 -27.57 -15.02
CA SER A 92 -21.95 -28.60 -16.03
C SER A 92 -20.77 -28.64 -17.01
N LEU A 93 -19.98 -29.72 -16.93
CA LEU A 93 -19.05 -30.10 -17.98
C LEU A 93 -19.88 -30.24 -19.26
N LYS A 94 -19.63 -29.37 -20.24
CA LYS A 94 -20.26 -29.49 -21.56
C LYS A 94 -20.01 -30.91 -22.06
N PRO A 95 -21.05 -31.66 -22.46
CA PRO A 95 -20.92 -33.06 -22.85
C PRO A 95 -20.07 -33.30 -24.12
N ASP A 96 -19.48 -32.26 -24.72
CA ASP A 96 -18.73 -32.33 -25.98
C ASP A 96 -17.30 -32.89 -25.86
N ASP A 97 -16.78 -33.11 -24.64
CA ASP A 97 -15.49 -33.82 -24.44
C ASP A 97 -15.65 -35.34 -24.29
N LYS A 98 -16.84 -35.89 -24.60
CA LYS A 98 -17.00 -37.34 -24.74
C LYS A 98 -16.49 -37.81 -26.10
N VAL A 99 -15.19 -38.09 -26.12
CA VAL A 99 -14.59 -39.21 -26.87
C VAL A 99 -14.97 -39.25 -28.36
N LYS A 100 -14.19 -38.55 -29.20
CA LYS A 100 -13.99 -39.02 -30.58
C LYS A 100 -13.17 -40.31 -30.50
N LYS A 101 -13.85 -41.47 -30.51
CA LYS A 101 -13.25 -42.79 -30.67
C LYS A 101 -13.28 -43.19 -32.13
#